data_AF-A0A842UAF9-F1
#
_entry.id   AF-A0A842UAF9-F1
#
_cell.length_a   1.000
_cell.length_b   1.000
_cell.length_c   1.000
_cell.angle_alpha   90.00
_cell.angle_beta   90.00
_cell.angle_gamma   90.00
#
_symmetry.space_group_name_H-M   'P 1'
#
loop_
_entity.id
_entity.type
_entity.pdbx_description
1 polymer ?
#
loop_
_entity_poly.entity_id
_entity_poly.type
_entity_poly.pdbx_seq_one_letter_code
_entity_poly.pdbx_strand_id
1 'polypeptide(L)' 'MKEKIWLYALENAVKFKGKANPKAVLGKILGEFPKARKDTAKTLKEIELIVKKVNVMPLEEQKKE' A
#
# COMPACT_ATOMS: atom_id res chain seq x y z
N MET A 1 3.27 -11.00 -1.21
CA MET A 1 2.95 -9.74 -1.90
C MET A 1 1.96 -8.90 -1.09
N LYS A 2 0.79 -9.44 -0.70
CA LYS A 2 -0.19 -8.74 0.18
C LYS A 2 0.42 -8.11 1.43
N GLU A 3 1.25 -8.84 2.15
CA GLU A 3 1.95 -8.34 3.34
C GLU A 3 2.87 -7.15 3.03
N LYS A 4 3.62 -7.21 1.92
CA LYS A 4 4.45 -6.08 1.47
C LYS A 4 3.62 -4.88 1.05
N ILE A 5 2.49 -5.11 0.38
CA ILE A 5 1.53 -4.05 0.06
C ILE A 5 1.01 -3.40 1.34
N TRP A 6 0.68 -4.19 2.36
CA TRP A 6 0.23 -3.71 3.66
C TRP A 6 1.28 -2.84 4.34
N LEU A 7 2.51 -3.33 4.48
CA LEU A 7 3.62 -2.58 5.08
C LEU A 7 3.90 -1.27 4.35
N TYR A 8 3.92 -1.27 3.02
CA TYR A 8 4.13 -0.06 2.25
C TYR A 8 2.95 0.90 2.27
N ALA A 9 1.72 0.39 2.39
CA ALA A 9 0.56 1.22 2.61
C ALA A 9 0.62 1.87 4.00
N LEU A 10 0.95 1.14 5.06
CA LEU A 10 1.13 1.70 6.42
C LEU A 10 2.24 2.77 6.44
N GLU A 11 3.42 2.45 5.92
CA GLU A 11 4.55 3.39 5.86
C GLU A 11 4.17 4.67 5.10
N ASN A 12 3.48 4.52 3.97
CA ASN A 12 3.00 5.66 3.21
C ASN A 12 1.94 6.46 4.00
N ALA A 13 0.96 5.79 4.61
CA ALA A 13 -0.08 6.44 5.38
C ALA A 13 0.50 7.22 6.58
N VAL A 14 1.37 6.60 7.38
CA VAL A 14 2.04 7.24 8.51
C VAL A 14 2.83 8.47 8.05
N LYS A 15 3.59 8.34 6.95
CA LYS A 15 4.34 9.46 6.36
C LYS A 15 3.43 10.61 5.89
N PHE A 16 2.23 10.29 5.42
CA PHE A 16 1.26 11.24 4.87
C PHE A 16 0.02 11.42 5.78
N LYS A 17 0.23 11.48 7.10
CA LYS A 17 -0.77 11.87 8.11
C LYS A 17 -2.05 11.01 8.08
N GLY A 18 -1.90 9.71 7.89
CA GLY A 18 -2.98 8.73 7.94
C GLY A 18 -3.57 8.37 6.57
N LYS A 19 -3.01 8.86 5.46
CA LYS A 19 -3.53 8.63 4.11
C LYS A 19 -2.47 8.08 3.16
N ALA A 20 -2.56 6.79 2.87
CA ALA A 20 -1.80 6.13 1.84
C ALA A 20 -2.35 6.41 0.44
N ASN A 21 -1.44 6.52 -0.53
CA ASN A 21 -1.72 6.67 -1.95
C ASN A 21 -1.44 5.34 -2.69
N PRO A 22 -2.44 4.73 -3.37
CA PRO A 22 -2.27 3.48 -4.11
C PRO A 22 -1.17 3.52 -5.18
N LYS A 23 -0.97 4.67 -5.85
CA LYS A 23 0.06 4.81 -6.90
C LYS A 23 1.47 4.82 -6.31
N ALA A 24 1.64 5.41 -5.12
CA ALA A 24 2.93 5.41 -4.43
C ALA A 24 3.31 3.99 -4.00
N VAL A 25 2.35 3.24 -3.44
CA VAL A 25 2.54 1.83 -3.07
C VAL A 25 2.81 0.96 -4.30
N LEU A 26 2.09 1.20 -5.41
CA LEU A 26 2.32 0.49 -6.67
C LEU A 26 3.75 0.68 -7.17
N GLY A 27 4.27 1.92 -7.18
CA GLY A 27 5.66 2.18 -7.59
C GLY A 27 6.67 1.36 -6.78
N LYS A 28 6.47 1.28 -5.46
CA LYS A 28 7.34 0.50 -4.57
C LYS A 28 7.25 -1.00 -4.84
N ILE A 29 6.04 -1.52 -5.04
CA ILE A 29 5.79 -2.94 -5.35
C ILE A 29 6.36 -3.32 -6.73
N LEU A 30 6.22 -2.49 -7.76
CA LEU A 30 6.79 -2.77 -9.09
C LEU A 30 8.32 -2.69 -9.12
N GLY A 31 8.92 -2.00 -8.16
CA GLY A 31 10.37 -1.97 -7.93
C GLY A 31 10.87 -3.28 -7.29
N GLU A 32 10.21 -3.75 -6.23
CA GLU A 32 10.61 -4.96 -5.49
C GLU A 32 10.16 -6.27 -6.17
N PHE A 33 9.02 -6.27 -6.85
CA PHE A 33 8.43 -7.43 -7.52
C PHE A 33 8.29 -7.20 -9.02
N PRO A 34 9.34 -7.40 -9.84
CA PRO A 34 9.26 -7.22 -11.29
C PRO A 34 8.15 -8.02 -11.97
N LYS A 35 7.78 -9.20 -11.42
CA LYS A 35 6.67 -10.04 -11.90
C LYS A 35 5.31 -9.34 -11.83
N ALA A 36 5.14 -8.37 -10.91
CA ALA A 36 3.90 -7.61 -10.79
C ALA A 36 3.65 -6.68 -12.00
N ARG A 37 4.70 -6.36 -12.78
CA ARG A 37 4.55 -5.59 -14.03
C ARG A 37 3.82 -6.36 -15.13
N LYS A 38 3.73 -7.69 -15.03
CA LYS A 38 3.00 -8.52 -16.01
C LYS A 38 1.50 -8.24 -16.01
N ASP A 39 0.95 -7.83 -14.87
CA ASP A 39 -0.47 -7.48 -14.73
C ASP A 39 -0.62 -6.35 -13.71
N THR A 40 -0.14 -5.17 -14.10
CA THR A 40 -0.18 -3.97 -13.27
C THR A 40 -1.60 -3.60 -12.85
N ALA A 41 -2.61 -3.86 -13.70
CA ALA A 41 -4.00 -3.57 -13.38
C ALA A 41 -4.51 -4.45 -12.23
N LYS A 42 -4.21 -5.75 -12.25
CA LYS A 42 -4.55 -6.64 -11.14
C LYS A 42 -3.79 -6.28 -9.87
N THR A 43 -2.50 -5.97 -9.97
CA THR A 43 -1.71 -5.52 -8.81
C THR A 43 -2.28 -4.23 -8.22
N LEU A 44 -2.67 -3.26 -9.04
CA LEU A 44 -3.26 -2.02 -8.56
C LEU A 44 -4.58 -2.26 -7.82
N LYS A 45 -5.46 -3.11 -8.34
CA LYS A 45 -6.72 -3.47 -7.65
C LYS A 45 -6.47 -4.07 -6.27
N GLU A 46 -5.47 -4.94 -6.14
CA GLU A 46 -5.08 -5.52 -4.85
C GLU A 46 -4.55 -4.46 -3.87
N ILE A 47 -3.76 -3.51 -4.39
CA ILE A 47 -3.24 -2.38 -3.62
C ILE A 47 -4.36 -1.46 -3.14
N GLU A 48 -5.32 -1.12 -4.00
CA GLU A 48 -6.44 -0.25 -3.64
C GLU A 48 -7.27 -0.83 -2.49
N LEU A 49 -7.50 -2.14 -2.49
CA LEU A 49 -8.22 -2.82 -1.40
C LEU A 49 -7.48 -2.70 -0.06
N ILE A 50 -6.16 -2.86 -0.06
CA ILE A 50 -5.33 -2.76 1.14
C ILE A 50 -5.20 -1.31 1.60
N VAL A 51 -4.96 -0.38 0.70
CA VAL A 51 -4.89 1.06 1.00
C VAL A 51 -6.21 1.56 1.58
N LYS A 52 -7.36 1.07 1.08
CA LYS A 52 -8.67 1.42 1.66
C LYS A 52 -8.77 0.98 3.13
N LYS A 53 -8.28 -0.21 3.47
CA LYS A 53 -8.25 -0.69 4.87
C LYS A 53 -7.32 0.18 5.72
N VAL A 54 -6.13 0.50 5.22
CA VAL A 54 -5.19 1.33 5.97
C VAL A 54 -5.76 2.73 6.22
N ASN A 55 -6.39 3.34 5.20
CA ASN A 55 -6.90 4.71 5.25
C ASN A 55 -8.13 4.92 6.14
N VAL A 56 -8.79 3.84 6.59
CA VAL A 56 -9.87 3.91 7.59
C VAL A 56 -9.36 3.73 9.02
N MET A 57 -8.13 3.25 9.22
CA MET A 57 -7.53 3.15 10.56
C MET A 57 -7.12 4.54 11.05
N PRO A 58 -7.32 4.87 12.34
CA PRO A 58 -6.73 6.04 12.97
C PRO A 58 -5.20 6.03 12.85
N LEU A 59 -4.59 7.22 12.72
CA LEU A 59 -3.13 7.35 12.58
C LEU A 59 -2.35 6.69 13.74
N GLU A 60 -2.89 6.73 14.96
CA GLU A 60 -2.25 6.11 16.12
C GLU A 60 -2.28 4.58 16.08
N GLU A 61 -3.28 3.97 15.43
CA GLU A 61 -3.30 2.52 15.18
C GLU A 61 -2.31 2.15 14.08
N GLN A 62 -2.25 2.95 13.01
CA GLN A 62 -1.30 2.74 11.90
C GLN A 62 0.17 2.76 12.34
N LYS A 63 0.51 3.51 13.40
CA LYS A 63 1.88 3.58 13.96
C LYS A 63 2.25 2.39 14.86
N LYS A 64 1.25 1.62 15.34
CA LYS A 64 1.43 0.49 16.26
C LYS A 64 1.59 -0.84 15.53
N GLU A 65 1.03 -0.93 14.32
CA GLU A 65 1.24 -2.03 13.36
C GLU A 65 2.67 -2.01 12.80
#